data_AF-A0A372Q2P1-F1
#
_entry.id   AF-A0A372Q2P1-F1
#
_cell.length_a   1.000
_cell.length_b   1.000
_cell.length_c   1.000
_cell.angle_alpha   90.00
_cell.angle_beta   90.00
_cell.angle_gamma   90.00
#
_symmetry.space_group_name_H-M   'P 1'
#
loop_
_entity.id
_entity.type
_entity.pdbx_description
1 polymer ?
#
loop_
_entity_poly.entity_id
_entity_poly.type
_entity_poly.pdbx_seq_one_letter_code
_entity_poly.pdbx_strand_id
1 'polypeptide(L)'
;MVTMIEQASSIHSEVEDLLNKTVGNYIKQKERQKMKPITSDCETLLRQENEELCISKQVLEKKIEELLNLQEQYKSREVAMTRSLEESGEKVTQLSDLVAFFKSIIPDTRKAIALAEKSIDILENKCQHLVDIIFAKDRKIIALVDQIFSKMKHSDVTIELEIYSSTHERKL
;
A
#
# COMPACT_ATOMS: atom_id res chain seq x y z
N MET A 1 124.93 16.55 -0.12
CA MET A 1 123.68 17.31 -0.30
C MET A 1 122.59 16.52 -1.03
N VAL A 2 122.94 15.58 -1.93
CA VAL A 2 121.98 14.76 -2.70
C VAL A 2 121.20 13.75 -1.83
N THR A 3 121.82 13.17 -0.79
CA THR A 3 121.21 12.15 0.08
C THR A 3 120.14 12.65 1.05
N MET A 4 120.14 13.94 1.42
CA MET A 4 119.10 14.52 2.29
C MET A 4 117.82 14.85 1.51
N ILE A 5 117.93 15.09 0.20
CA ILE A 5 116.79 15.42 -0.67
C ILE A 5 115.96 14.16 -0.93
N GLU A 6 116.59 13.01 -1.19
CA GLU A 6 115.90 11.73 -1.39
C GLU A 6 115.14 11.26 -0.14
N GLN A 7 115.72 11.42 1.06
CA GLN A 7 115.03 11.09 2.31
C GLN A 7 113.84 12.03 2.58
N ALA A 8 113.99 13.34 2.31
CA ALA A 8 112.91 14.30 2.47
C ALA A 8 111.75 14.05 1.49
N SER A 9 112.05 13.66 0.24
CA SER A 9 111.04 13.28 -0.75
C SER A 9 110.33 11.96 -0.41
N SER A 10 111.04 10.99 0.17
CA SER A 10 110.45 9.74 0.67
C SER A 10 109.45 9.99 1.82
N ILE A 11 109.80 10.87 2.77
CA ILE A 11 108.91 11.26 3.87
C ILE A 11 107.68 11.99 3.35
N HIS A 12 107.84 12.83 2.32
CA HIS A 12 106.72 13.58 1.75
C HIS A 12 105.67 12.65 1.12
N SER A 13 106.12 11.65 0.35
CA SER A 13 105.24 10.62 -0.24
C SER A 13 104.51 9.80 0.83
N GLU A 14 105.18 9.43 1.91
CA GLU A 14 104.60 8.61 2.98
C GLU A 14 103.54 9.39 3.79
N VAL A 15 103.80 10.68 4.04
CA VAL A 15 102.84 11.58 4.71
C VAL A 15 101.63 11.83 3.82
N GLU A 16 101.82 11.99 2.51
CA GLU A 16 100.73 12.18 1.54
C GLU A 16 99.82 10.95 1.44
N ASP A 17 100.41 9.74 1.39
CA ASP A 17 99.65 8.49 1.40
C ASP A 17 98.87 8.29 2.70
N LEU A 18 99.48 8.60 3.86
CA LEU A 18 98.82 8.51 5.15
C LEU A 18 97.66 9.51 5.27
N LEU A 19 97.85 10.73 4.75
CA LEU A 19 96.83 11.76 4.72
C LEU A 19 95.67 11.34 3.81
N ASN A 20 95.95 10.87 2.59
CA ASN A 20 94.95 10.41 1.64
C ASN A 20 94.15 9.22 2.19
N LYS A 21 94.81 8.29 2.87
CA LYS A 21 94.15 7.17 3.56
C LYS A 21 93.24 7.65 4.70
N THR A 22 93.70 8.62 5.49
CA THR A 22 92.93 9.16 6.62
C THR A 22 91.72 9.96 6.15
N VAL A 23 91.91 10.82 5.15
CA VAL A 23 90.84 11.60 4.51
C VAL A 23 89.83 10.67 3.85
N GLY A 24 90.29 9.65 3.11
CA GLY A 24 89.41 8.66 2.49
C GLY A 24 88.58 7.87 3.52
N ASN A 25 89.16 7.53 4.67
CA ASN A 25 88.44 6.87 5.77
C ASN A 25 87.41 7.79 6.42
N TYR A 26 87.76 9.06 6.65
CA TYR A 26 86.85 10.07 7.20
C TYR A 26 85.64 10.31 6.29
N ILE A 27 85.86 10.42 4.97
CA ILE A 27 84.78 10.57 3.98
C ILE A 27 83.84 9.35 4.02
N LYS A 28 84.38 8.14 4.01
CA LYS A 28 83.57 6.90 4.11
C LYS A 28 82.76 6.85 5.40
N GLN A 29 83.33 7.31 6.52
CA GLN A 29 82.63 7.37 7.80
C GLN A 29 81.50 8.41 7.78
N LYS A 30 81.74 9.59 7.18
CA LYS A 30 80.73 10.65 7.05
C LYS A 30 79.60 10.26 6.10
N GLU A 31 79.88 9.57 5.00
CA GLU A 31 78.85 9.04 4.09
C GLU A 31 77.98 7.98 4.80
N ARG A 32 78.58 7.09 5.59
CA ARG A 32 77.83 6.14 6.45
C ARG A 32 76.96 6.83 7.51
N GLN A 33 77.38 7.98 8.03
CA GLN A 33 76.58 8.78 8.97
C GLN A 33 75.47 9.59 8.27
N LYS A 34 75.67 10.01 7.02
CA LYS A 34 74.67 10.74 6.21
C LYS A 34 73.49 9.86 5.82
N MET A 35 73.75 8.59 5.47
CA MET A 35 72.68 7.61 5.34
C MET A 35 72.24 7.16 6.73
N LYS A 36 71.40 7.99 7.39
CA LYS A 36 70.58 7.48 8.49
C LYS A 36 69.75 6.32 7.91
N PRO A 37 69.84 5.10 8.46
CA PRO A 37 68.84 4.10 8.18
C PRO A 37 67.48 4.70 8.50
N ILE A 38 66.47 4.43 7.68
CA ILE A 38 65.08 4.58 8.12
C ILE A 38 65.03 3.82 9.45
N THR A 39 64.78 4.55 10.54
CA THR A 39 64.82 3.94 11.87
C THR A 39 63.71 2.90 11.93
N SER A 40 63.93 1.81 12.66
CA SER A 40 62.93 0.76 12.96
C SER A 40 61.55 1.35 13.31
N ASP A 41 61.53 2.50 13.97
CA ASP A 41 60.32 3.22 14.36
C ASP A 41 59.48 3.68 13.16
N CYS A 42 60.12 4.17 12.08
CA CYS A 42 59.42 4.67 10.89
C CYS A 42 58.78 3.51 10.10
N GLU A 43 59.47 2.37 10.01
CA GLU A 43 58.95 1.15 9.37
C GLU A 43 57.76 0.58 10.15
N THR A 44 57.83 0.60 11.48
CA THR A 44 56.74 0.15 12.36
C THR A 44 55.50 1.03 12.21
N LEU A 45 55.67 2.37 12.18
CA LEU A 45 54.58 3.33 11.99
C LEU A 45 53.89 3.14 10.63
N LEU A 46 54.65 3.00 9.54
CA LEU A 46 54.09 2.76 8.20
C LEU A 46 53.32 1.45 8.11
N ARG A 47 53.77 0.42 8.82
CA ARG A 47 53.09 -0.88 8.88
C ARG A 47 51.76 -0.76 9.61
N GLN A 48 51.74 -0.05 10.74
CA GLN A 48 50.52 0.21 11.50
C GLN A 48 49.52 1.05 10.69
N GLU A 49 49.95 2.13 10.05
CA GLU A 49 49.09 2.97 9.20
C GLU A 49 48.46 2.17 8.04
N ASN A 50 49.23 1.27 7.42
CA ASN A 50 48.72 0.38 6.39
C ASN A 50 47.70 -0.64 6.91
N GLU A 51 47.87 -1.16 8.13
CA GLU A 51 46.89 -2.04 8.77
C GLU A 51 45.59 -1.29 9.06
N GLU A 52 45.67 -0.07 9.58
CA GLU A 52 44.51 0.80 9.83
C GLU A 52 43.78 1.17 8.52
N LEU A 53 44.52 1.46 7.45
CA LEU A 53 43.96 1.68 6.11
C LEU A 53 43.29 0.43 5.55
N CYS A 54 43.88 -0.75 5.76
CA CYS A 54 43.31 -2.02 5.31
C CYS A 54 41.96 -2.29 5.99
N ILE A 55 41.88 -2.09 7.30
CA ILE A 55 40.64 -2.23 8.07
C ILE A 55 39.60 -1.21 7.59
N SER A 56 40.00 0.06 7.45
CA SER A 56 39.10 1.13 6.99
C SER A 56 38.54 0.86 5.60
N LYS A 57 39.36 0.33 4.69
CA LYS A 57 38.95 -0.08 3.34
C LYS A 57 37.87 -1.17 3.40
N GLN A 58 38.08 -2.23 4.18
CA GLN A 58 37.09 -3.32 4.30
C GLN A 58 35.76 -2.83 4.87
N VAL A 59 35.79 -1.95 5.88
CA VAL A 59 34.58 -1.34 6.45
C VAL A 59 33.85 -0.53 5.39
N LEU A 60 34.57 0.24 4.58
CA LEU A 60 33.97 1.05 3.52
C LEU A 60 33.38 0.18 2.40
N GLU A 61 34.08 -0.88 1.98
CA GLU A 61 33.58 -1.85 0.99
C GLU A 61 32.27 -2.50 1.45
N LYS A 62 32.21 -2.94 2.71
CA LYS A 62 30.97 -3.48 3.30
C LYS A 62 29.84 -2.46 3.29
N LYS A 63 30.13 -1.20 3.62
CA LYS A 63 29.14 -0.13 3.62
C LYS A 63 28.63 0.20 2.22
N ILE A 64 29.50 0.14 1.20
CA ILE A 64 29.11 0.29 -0.21
C ILE A 64 28.15 -0.84 -0.61
N GLU A 65 28.46 -2.08 -0.27
CA GLU A 65 27.61 -3.24 -0.56
C GLU A 65 26.21 -3.11 0.10
N GLU A 66 26.18 -2.72 1.38
CA GLU A 66 24.91 -2.48 2.11
C GLU A 66 24.07 -1.36 1.45
N LEU A 67 24.72 -0.28 0.99
CA LEU A 67 24.05 0.82 0.30
C LEU A 67 23.51 0.41 -1.07
N LEU A 68 24.25 -0.43 -1.82
CA LEU A 68 23.81 -0.94 -3.12
C LEU A 68 22.58 -1.84 -2.96
N ASN A 69 22.61 -2.77 -2.00
CA ASN A 69 21.47 -3.62 -1.68
C ASN A 69 20.25 -2.78 -1.26
N LEU A 70 20.46 -1.77 -0.41
CA LEU A 70 19.39 -0.88 0.01
C LEU A 70 18.78 -0.11 -1.18
N GLN A 71 19.62 0.37 -2.10
CA GLN A 71 19.18 1.05 -3.32
C GLN A 71 18.32 0.13 -4.20
N GLU A 72 18.73 -1.12 -4.38
CA GLU A 72 17.96 -2.11 -5.15
C GLU A 72 16.60 -2.40 -4.52
N GLN A 73 16.55 -2.52 -3.19
CA GLN A 73 15.29 -2.68 -2.46
C GLN A 73 14.35 -1.48 -2.65
N TYR A 74 14.87 -0.25 -2.54
CA TYR A 74 14.06 0.95 -2.78
C TYR A 74 13.51 0.99 -4.20
N LYS A 75 14.31 0.64 -5.20
CA LYS A 75 13.88 0.59 -6.60
C LYS A 75 12.80 -0.46 -6.82
N SER A 76 12.95 -1.65 -6.23
CA SER A 76 11.92 -2.70 -6.26
C SER A 76 10.62 -2.24 -5.61
N ARG A 77 10.72 -1.59 -4.45
CA ARG A 77 9.56 -1.06 -3.71
C ARG A 77 8.84 0.06 -4.47
N GLU A 78 9.59 0.96 -5.10
CA GLU A 78 9.03 2.02 -5.93
C GLU A 78 8.18 1.45 -7.07
N VAL A 79 8.71 0.44 -7.79
CA VAL A 79 7.98 -0.25 -8.87
C VAL A 79 6.73 -0.98 -8.35
N ALA A 80 6.81 -1.57 -7.15
CA ALA A 80 5.64 -2.22 -6.54
C ALA A 80 4.56 -1.19 -6.17
N MET A 81 4.95 -0.04 -5.61
CA MET A 81 4.04 1.05 -5.25
C MET A 81 3.39 1.67 -6.47
N THR A 82 4.12 1.92 -7.55
CA THR A 82 3.55 2.50 -8.78
C THR A 82 2.53 1.55 -9.41
N ARG A 83 2.82 0.24 -9.50
CA ARG A 83 1.86 -0.76 -9.98
C ARG A 83 0.61 -0.83 -9.11
N SER A 84 0.76 -0.82 -7.79
CA SER A 84 -0.37 -0.83 -6.87
C SER A 84 -1.23 0.44 -7.01
N LEU A 85 -0.60 1.58 -7.27
CA LEU A 85 -1.30 2.84 -7.48
C LEU A 85 -2.11 2.81 -8.79
N GLU A 86 -1.51 2.32 -9.87
CA GLU A 86 -2.19 2.15 -11.17
C GLU A 86 -3.42 1.24 -11.06
N GLU A 87 -3.28 0.06 -10.44
CA GLU A 87 -4.38 -0.87 -10.21
C GLU A 87 -5.51 -0.23 -9.37
N SER A 88 -5.15 0.56 -8.35
CA SER A 88 -6.14 1.28 -7.55
C SER A 88 -6.85 2.38 -8.36
N GLY A 89 -6.15 3.05 -9.27
CA GLY A 89 -6.70 4.06 -10.17
C GLY A 89 -7.73 3.46 -11.15
N GLU A 90 -7.45 2.26 -11.68
CA GLU A 90 -8.40 1.53 -12.51
C GLU A 90 -9.68 1.17 -11.74
N LYS A 91 -9.54 0.67 -10.50
CA LYS A 91 -10.69 0.35 -9.63
C LYS A 91 -11.53 1.60 -9.33
N VAL A 92 -10.89 2.74 -9.08
CA VAL A 92 -11.60 4.02 -8.86
C VAL A 92 -12.37 4.45 -10.11
N THR A 93 -11.79 4.25 -11.30
CA THR A 93 -12.48 4.53 -12.57
C THR A 93 -13.71 3.64 -12.73
N GLN A 94 -13.57 2.33 -12.52
CA GLN A 94 -14.71 1.38 -12.59
C GLN A 94 -15.83 1.73 -11.60
N LEU A 95 -15.47 2.09 -10.36
CA LEU A 95 -16.45 2.54 -9.36
C LEU A 95 -17.13 3.84 -9.77
N SER A 96 -16.40 4.77 -10.39
CA SER A 96 -16.97 6.03 -10.88
C SER A 96 -17.98 5.80 -12.00
N ASP A 97 -17.70 4.88 -12.93
CA ASP A 97 -18.63 4.50 -14.00
C ASP A 97 -19.89 3.84 -13.43
N LEU A 98 -19.74 2.94 -12.45
CA LEU A 98 -20.87 2.31 -11.78
C LEU A 98 -21.74 3.32 -11.04
N VAL A 99 -21.13 4.31 -10.38
CA VAL A 99 -21.86 5.42 -9.73
C VAL A 99 -22.60 6.26 -10.77
N ALA A 100 -21.99 6.56 -11.91
CA ALA A 100 -22.63 7.30 -12.99
C ALA A 100 -23.84 6.52 -13.56
N PHE A 101 -23.69 5.21 -13.74
CA PHE A 101 -24.77 4.31 -14.15
C PHE A 101 -25.94 4.30 -13.15
N PHE A 102 -25.67 4.18 -11.84
CA PHE A 102 -26.77 4.25 -10.87
C PHE A 102 -27.44 5.62 -10.84
N LYS A 103 -26.68 6.70 -10.98
CA LYS A 103 -27.23 8.06 -11.09
C LYS A 103 -28.17 8.22 -12.28
N SER A 104 -27.93 7.51 -13.39
CA SER A 104 -28.81 7.58 -14.56
C SER A 104 -30.12 6.80 -14.38
N ILE A 105 -30.11 5.70 -13.61
CA ILE A 105 -31.30 4.85 -13.39
C ILE A 105 -32.21 5.35 -12.26
N ILE A 106 -31.65 6.02 -11.25
CA ILE A 106 -32.41 6.51 -10.09
C ILE A 106 -33.64 7.36 -10.49
N PRO A 107 -33.55 8.33 -11.42
CA PRO A 107 -34.70 9.17 -11.79
C PRO A 107 -35.87 8.36 -12.34
N ASP A 108 -35.62 7.44 -13.27
CA ASP A 108 -36.65 6.61 -13.88
C ASP A 108 -37.29 5.68 -12.85
N THR A 109 -36.47 5.09 -11.98
CA THR A 109 -36.95 4.25 -10.89
C THR A 109 -37.84 5.04 -9.92
N ARG A 110 -37.43 6.25 -9.54
CA ARG A 110 -38.24 7.14 -8.69
C ARG A 110 -39.56 7.50 -9.36
N LYS A 111 -39.56 7.74 -10.68
CA LYS A 111 -40.78 8.02 -11.44
C LYS A 111 -41.72 6.81 -11.45
N ALA A 112 -41.19 5.61 -11.66
CA ALA A 112 -41.98 4.37 -11.62
C ALA A 112 -42.61 4.14 -10.23
N ILE A 113 -41.84 4.39 -9.16
CA ILE A 113 -42.34 4.31 -7.77
C ILE A 113 -43.49 5.29 -7.55
N ALA A 114 -43.33 6.57 -7.93
CA ALA A 114 -44.38 7.58 -7.76
C ALA A 114 -45.68 7.23 -8.53
N LEU A 115 -45.57 6.61 -9.70
CA LEU A 115 -46.73 6.13 -10.46
C LEU A 115 -47.42 4.94 -9.77
N ALA A 116 -46.64 4.02 -9.19
CA ALA A 116 -47.16 2.90 -8.42
C ALA A 116 -47.89 3.38 -7.16
N GLU A 117 -47.29 4.32 -6.41
CA GLU A 117 -47.90 4.95 -5.22
C GLU A 117 -49.27 5.56 -5.55
N LYS A 118 -49.35 6.35 -6.64
CA LYS A 118 -50.63 6.93 -7.09
C LYS A 118 -51.67 5.86 -7.44
N SER A 119 -51.24 4.76 -8.04
CA SER A 119 -52.15 3.67 -8.42
C SER A 119 -52.66 2.91 -7.18
N ILE A 120 -51.80 2.73 -6.18
CA ILE A 120 -52.15 2.14 -4.88
C ILE A 120 -53.17 3.01 -4.16
N ASP A 121 -52.96 4.34 -4.10
CA ASP A 121 -53.90 5.28 -3.47
C ASP A 121 -55.31 5.22 -4.09
N ILE A 122 -55.40 5.17 -5.42
CA ILE A 122 -56.68 5.01 -6.13
C ILE A 122 -57.34 3.67 -5.78
N LEU A 123 -56.56 2.60 -5.69
CA LEU A 123 -57.07 1.27 -5.35
C LEU A 123 -57.57 1.22 -3.90
N GLU A 124 -56.81 1.78 -2.96
CA GLU A 124 -57.15 1.84 -1.54
C GLU A 124 -58.47 2.59 -1.33
N ASN A 125 -58.66 3.72 -2.00
CA ASN A 125 -59.93 4.47 -2.01
C ASN A 125 -61.10 3.61 -2.52
N LYS A 126 -60.93 2.85 -3.61
CA LYS A 126 -61.96 1.93 -4.12
C LYS A 126 -62.27 0.79 -3.15
N CYS A 127 -61.24 0.22 -2.53
CA CYS A 127 -61.41 -0.81 -1.51
C CYS A 127 -62.19 -0.29 -0.30
N GLN A 128 -61.90 0.93 0.17
CA GLN A 128 -62.62 1.55 1.27
C GLN A 128 -64.11 1.73 0.94
N HIS A 129 -64.44 2.22 -0.25
CA HIS A 129 -65.84 2.33 -0.68
C HIS A 129 -66.56 0.98 -0.70
N LEU A 130 -65.89 -0.10 -1.13
CA LEU A 130 -66.48 -1.44 -1.12
C LEU A 130 -66.71 -1.94 0.31
N VAL A 131 -65.77 -1.70 1.23
CA VAL A 131 -65.91 -2.02 2.65
C VAL A 131 -67.14 -1.33 3.24
N ASP A 132 -67.33 -0.04 2.97
CA ASP A 132 -68.49 0.72 3.45
C ASP A 132 -69.81 0.14 2.93
N ILE A 133 -69.85 -0.26 1.64
CA ILE A 133 -71.03 -0.88 1.02
C ILE A 133 -71.35 -2.23 1.67
N ILE A 134 -70.33 -3.08 1.87
CA ILE A 134 -70.50 -4.39 2.51
C ILE A 134 -71.03 -4.20 3.92
N PHE A 135 -70.42 -3.30 4.70
CA PHE A 135 -70.86 -3.00 6.05
C PHE A 135 -72.31 -2.52 6.12
N ALA A 136 -72.72 -1.66 5.19
CA ALA A 136 -74.11 -1.20 5.10
C ALA A 136 -75.07 -2.34 4.72
N LYS A 137 -74.66 -3.26 3.85
CA LYS A 137 -75.45 -4.44 3.49
C LYS A 137 -75.57 -5.42 4.66
N ASP A 138 -74.49 -5.69 5.38
CA ASP A 138 -74.49 -6.56 6.55
C ASP A 138 -75.46 -6.06 7.62
N ARG A 139 -75.45 -4.75 7.91
CA ARG A 139 -76.44 -4.14 8.82
C ARG A 139 -77.89 -4.34 8.37
N LYS A 140 -78.16 -4.19 7.06
CA LYS A 140 -79.50 -4.42 6.50
C LYS A 140 -79.92 -5.88 6.62
N ILE A 141 -79.00 -6.82 6.37
CA ILE A 141 -79.25 -8.26 6.53
C ILE A 141 -79.60 -8.55 7.98
N ILE A 142 -78.80 -8.08 8.94
CA ILE A 142 -79.07 -8.25 10.38
C ILE A 142 -80.46 -7.71 10.73
N ALA A 143 -80.79 -6.49 10.31
CA ALA A 143 -82.09 -5.89 10.57
C ALA A 143 -83.27 -6.68 9.96
N LEU A 144 -83.11 -7.21 8.74
CA LEU A 144 -84.12 -8.08 8.11
C LEU A 144 -84.28 -9.39 8.87
N VAL A 145 -83.17 -10.01 9.30
CA VAL A 145 -83.17 -11.25 10.07
C VAL A 145 -83.89 -11.04 11.40
N ASP A 146 -83.56 -9.97 12.13
CA ASP A 146 -84.24 -9.61 13.38
C ASP A 146 -85.74 -9.39 13.18
N GLN A 147 -86.13 -8.73 12.08
CA GLN A 147 -87.53 -8.53 11.73
C GLN A 147 -88.26 -9.86 11.46
N ILE A 148 -87.65 -10.79 10.72
CA ILE A 148 -88.21 -12.12 10.45
C ILE A 148 -88.42 -12.88 11.76
N PHE A 149 -87.41 -12.93 12.64
CA PHE A 149 -87.51 -13.60 13.94
C PHE A 149 -88.59 -12.97 14.84
N SER A 150 -88.73 -11.64 14.82
CA SER A 150 -89.77 -10.96 15.60
C SER A 150 -91.18 -11.34 15.15
N LYS A 151 -91.43 -11.43 13.84
CA LYS A 151 -92.72 -11.84 13.29
C LYS A 151 -93.03 -13.30 13.61
N MET A 152 -92.02 -14.17 13.49
CA MET A 152 -92.15 -15.60 13.77
C MET A 152 -92.44 -15.91 15.26
N LYS A 153 -91.91 -15.12 16.20
CA LYS A 153 -92.23 -15.25 17.64
C LYS A 153 -93.69 -14.96 18.00
N HIS A 154 -94.41 -14.21 17.16
CA HIS A 154 -95.80 -13.79 17.42
C HIS A 154 -96.83 -14.43 16.48
N SER A 155 -96.41 -15.33 15.60
CA SER A 155 -97.29 -16.05 14.68
C SER A 155 -97.02 -17.56 14.78
N ASP A 156 -97.94 -18.27 15.44
CA ASP A 156 -98.06 -19.74 15.32
C ASP A 156 -98.68 -20.06 13.95
N VAL A 157 -97.95 -19.72 12.88
CA VAL A 157 -98.40 -19.91 11.51
C VAL A 157 -97.41 -20.87 10.86
N THR A 158 -97.88 -22.10 10.68
CA THR A 158 -97.33 -23.12 9.78
C THR A 158 -97.30 -22.57 8.36
N ILE A 159 -96.28 -21.79 8.02
CA ILE A 159 -96.00 -21.38 6.64
C ILE A 159 -95.06 -22.43 6.05
N GLU A 160 -95.64 -23.27 5.20
CA GLU A 160 -94.93 -24.23 4.37
C GLU A 160 -94.02 -23.46 3.37
N LEU A 161 -92.74 -23.85 3.31
CA LEU A 161 -91.74 -23.17 2.48
C LEU A 161 -91.96 -23.56 1.00
N GLU A 162 -92.64 -22.70 0.24
CA GLU A 162 -92.83 -22.94 -1.20
C GLU A 162 -91.54 -22.62 -1.96
N ILE A 163 -90.74 -23.67 -2.25
CA ILE A 163 -89.48 -23.56 -3.00
C ILE A 163 -89.81 -23.34 -4.48
N TYR A 164 -89.77 -22.08 -4.92
CA TYR A 164 -89.81 -21.78 -6.36
C TYR A 164 -88.48 -22.15 -7.02
N SER A 165 -88.51 -23.22 -7.81
CA SER A 165 -87.39 -23.62 -8.67
C SER A 165 -87.34 -22.70 -9.89
N SER A 166 -86.32 -21.84 -9.98
CA SER A 166 -86.04 -21.03 -11.17
C SER A 166 -85.34 -21.89 -12.24
N THR A 167 -85.96 -22.02 -13.41
CA THR A 167 -85.45 -22.75 -14.58
C THR A 167 -84.56 -21.90 -15.50
N HIS A 168 -84.01 -20.78 -15.04
CA HIS A 168 -83.07 -20.02 -15.86
C HIS A 168 -81.71 -20.73 -15.96
N GLU A 169 -81.60 -21.59 -16.98
CA GLU A 169 -80.33 -22.10 -17.48
C GLU A 169 -79.38 -20.93 -17.76
N ARG A 170 -78.30 -20.86 -17.00
CA ARG A 170 -77.20 -19.95 -17.23
C ARG A 170 -76.45 -20.48 -18.46
N LYS A 171 -76.57 -19.81 -19.61
CA LYS A 171 -75.70 -20.07 -20.77
C LYS A 171 -74.26 -19.84 -20.34
N LEU A 172 -73.44 -20.89 -20.42
CA LEU A 172 -71.99 -20.83 -20.30
C LEU A 172 -71.38 -20.03 -21.44
#